data_AF-A0A7W4EBI3-F1
#
_entry.id   AF-A0A7W4EBI3-F1
#
_cell.length_a   1.000
_cell.length_b   1.000
_cell.length_c   1.000
_cell.angle_alpha   90.00
_cell.angle_beta   90.00
_cell.angle_gamma   90.00
#
_symmetry.space_group_name_H-M   'P 1'
#
loop_
_entity.id
_entity.type
_entity.pdbx_description
1 polymer ?
#
loop_
_entity_poly.entity_id
_entity_poly.type
_entity_poly.pdbx_seq_one_letter_code
_entity_poly.pdbx_strand_id
1 'polypeptide(L)' 'MKELISKDVKGLVAMRKQLKQELFELRMKNSVRALKETHKIGDLRVKIARINTVLQSKINA' A
#
# COMPACT_ATOMS: atom_id res chain seq x y z
N MET A 1 2.86 6.46 11.34
CA MET A 1 1.44 6.86 11.16
C MET A 1 1.27 8.37 11.00
N LYS A 2 1.99 9.22 11.76
CA LYS A 2 1.87 10.68 11.68
C LYS A 2 2.07 11.28 10.27
N GLU A 3 2.94 10.70 9.44
CA GLU A 3 3.20 11.19 8.07
C GLU A 3 2.10 10.87 7.03
N LEU A 4 1.27 9.84 7.28
CA LEU A 4 0.16 9.51 6.38
C LEU A 4 -1.05 10.41 6.63
N ILE A 5 -1.17 10.93 7.84
CA ILE A 5 -2.29 11.79 8.26
C ILE A 5 -2.10 13.20 7.70
N SER A 6 -0.86 13.69 7.58
CA SER A 6 -0.58 15.03 7.03
C SER A 6 -0.78 15.13 5.51
N LYS A 7 -0.80 14.00 4.80
CA LYS A 7 -0.96 14.00 3.35
C LYS A 7 -2.43 14.20 2.94
N ASP A 8 -2.59 14.95 1.87
CA ASP A 8 -3.90 15.25 1.28
C ASP A 8 -4.57 13.98 0.73
N VAL A 9 -5.91 13.96 0.68
CA VAL A 9 -6.72 12.79 0.28
C VAL A 9 -6.33 12.32 -1.13
N LYS A 10 -6.07 13.27 -2.04
CA LYS A 10 -5.59 12.97 -3.40
C LYS A 10 -4.22 12.28 -3.40
N GLY A 11 -3.32 12.69 -2.51
CA GLY A 11 -1.99 12.08 -2.35
C GLY A 11 -2.07 10.64 -1.81
N LEU A 12 -2.99 10.38 -0.88
CA LEU A 12 -3.24 9.03 -0.35
C LEU A 12 -3.81 8.09 -1.42
N VAL A 13 -4.70 8.57 -2.28
CA VAL A 13 -5.24 7.80 -3.42
C VAL A 13 -4.14 7.49 -4.45
N ALA A 14 -3.27 8.44 -4.75
CA ALA A 14 -2.13 8.23 -5.66
C ALA A 14 -1.17 7.16 -5.12
N MET A 15 -0.78 7.24 -3.84
CA MET A 15 0.05 6.22 -3.19
C MET A 15 -0.64 4.85 -3.17
N ARG A 16 -1.95 4.79 -2.94
CA ARG A 16 -2.71 3.53 -3.00
C ARG A 16 -2.60 2.88 -4.37
N LYS A 17 -2.66 3.67 -5.44
CA LYS A 17 -2.54 3.18 -6.83
C LYS A 17 -1.15 2.63 -7.11
N GLN A 18 -0.11 3.36 -6.73
CA GLN A 18 1.29 2.94 -6.88
C GLN A 18 1.58 1.64 -6.11
N LEU A 19 1.18 1.57 -4.83
CA LEU A 19 1.39 0.38 -4.00
C LEU A 19 0.61 -0.84 -4.52
N LYS A 20 -0.56 -0.65 -5.15
CA LYS A 20 -1.27 -1.74 -5.82
C LYS A 20 -0.52 -2.27 -7.05
N GLN A 21 0.07 -1.39 -7.86
CA GLN A 21 0.91 -1.80 -8.99
C GLN A 21 2.15 -2.56 -8.51
N GLU A 22 2.83 -2.03 -7.51
CA GLU A 22 4.02 -2.66 -6.92
C GLU A 22 3.69 -4.03 -6.31
N LEU A 23 2.52 -4.17 -5.65
CA LEU A 23 2.03 -5.45 -5.16
C LEU A 23 1.70 -6.44 -6.29
N PHE A 24 1.20 -5.98 -7.43
CA PHE A 24 0.95 -6.82 -8.60
C PHE A 24 2.26 -7.34 -9.19
N GLU A 25 3.27 -6.47 -9.35
CA GLU A 25 4.60 -6.86 -9.82
C GLU A 25 5.28 -7.84 -8.88
N LEU A 26 5.22 -7.61 -7.57
CA LEU A 26 5.77 -8.53 -6.57
C LEU A 26 5.05 -9.88 -6.58
N ARG A 27 3.72 -9.88 -6.78
CA ARG A 27 2.95 -11.14 -6.95
C ARG A 27 3.36 -11.89 -8.21
N MET A 28 3.55 -11.19 -9.33
CA MET A 28 4.05 -11.80 -10.57
C MET A 28 5.45 -12.37 -10.40
N LYS A 29 6.39 -11.60 -9.83
CA LYS A 29 7.76 -12.09 -9.58
C LYS A 29 7.77 -13.28 -8.60
N ASN A 30 6.86 -13.28 -7.62
CA ASN A 30 6.69 -14.41 -6.71
C ASN A 30 6.06 -15.65 -7.39
N SER A 31 5.11 -15.48 -8.32
CA SER A 31 4.53 -16.62 -9.06
C SER A 31 5.54 -17.29 -9.98
N VAL A 32 6.50 -16.53 -10.51
CA VAL A 32 7.63 -17.05 -11.29
C VAL A 32 8.72 -17.66 -10.38
N ARG A 33 8.46 -17.81 -9.07
CA ARG A 33 9.41 -18.29 -8.04
C ARG A 33 10.74 -17.52 -7.98
N ALA A 34 10.77 -16.31 -8.55
CA ALA A 34 11.97 -15.49 -8.65
C ALA A 34 12.17 -14.55 -7.45
N LEU A 35 11.25 -14.57 -6.47
CA LEU A 35 11.24 -13.59 -5.40
C LEU A 35 11.82 -14.17 -4.09
N LYS A 36 13.07 -13.81 -3.79
CA LYS A 36 13.75 -14.17 -2.54
C LYS A 36 13.18 -13.46 -1.30
N GLU A 37 12.49 -12.34 -1.48
CA GLU A 37 12.05 -11.45 -0.39
C GLU A 37 10.53 -11.41 -0.26
N THR A 38 9.93 -12.56 0.09
CA THR A 38 8.48 -12.73 0.23
C THR A 38 7.85 -11.83 1.32
N HIS A 39 8.64 -11.40 2.30
CA HIS A 39 8.22 -10.49 3.37
C HIS A 39 7.71 -9.13 2.84
N LYS A 40 8.26 -8.65 1.71
CA LYS A 40 7.86 -7.37 1.09
C LYS A 40 6.38 -7.35 0.67
N ILE A 41 5.82 -8.51 0.31
CA ILE A 41 4.39 -8.64 -0.02
C ILE A 41 3.54 -8.38 1.22
N GLY A 42 3.93 -8.94 2.37
CA GLY A 42 3.28 -8.73 3.66
C GLY A 42 3.30 -7.25 4.05
N ASP A 43 4.49 -6.64 4.00
CA ASP A 43 4.68 -5.24 4.34
C ASP A 43 3.87 -4.30 3.46
N LEU A 44 3.82 -4.57 2.14
CA LEU A 44 2.98 -3.77 1.22
C LEU A 44 1.49 -3.90 1.53
N ARG A 45 1.00 -5.11 1.87
CA ARG A 45 -0.40 -5.30 2.27
C ARG A 45 -0.73 -4.50 3.52
N VAL A 46 0.14 -4.51 4.51
CA VAL A 46 -0.04 -3.73 5.76
C VAL A 46 0.00 -2.23 5.46
N LYS A 47 0.89 -1.76 4.58
CA LYS A 47 0.93 -0.36 4.15
C LYS A 47 -0.37 0.07 3.45
N ILE A 48 -0.92 -0.75 2.54
CA ILE A 48 -2.19 -0.48 1.87
C ILE A 48 -3.35 -0.42 2.88
N ALA A 49 -3.40 -1.37 3.83
CA ALA A 49 -4.41 -1.38 4.88
C ALA A 49 -4.37 -0.09 5.71
N ARG A 50 -3.17 0.34 6.12
CA ARG A 50 -2.98 1.60 6.85
C ARG A 50 -3.45 2.83 6.07
N ILE A 51 -3.19 2.90 4.76
CA ILE A 51 -3.69 4.00 3.91
C ILE A 51 -5.22 4.00 3.86
N ASN A 52 -5.84 2.83 3.72
CA ASN A 52 -7.30 2.72 3.71
C ASN A 52 -7.91 3.15 5.05
N THR A 53 -7.30 2.79 6.19
CA THR A 53 -7.75 3.24 7.51
C THR A 53 -7.68 4.76 7.64
N VAL A 54 -6.60 5.39 7.18
CA VAL A 54 -6.46 6.87 7.21
C VAL A 54 -7.48 7.52 6.28
N LEU A 55 -7.70 6.99 5.07
CA LEU A 55 -8.74 7.48 4.16
C LEU A 55 -10.13 7.39 4.79
N GLN A 56 -10.48 6.25 5.39
CA GLN A 56 -11.76 6.07 6.06
C GLN A 56 -11.91 7.04 7.24
N SER A 57 -10.85 7.22 8.03
CA SER A 57 -10.83 8.18 9.14
C SER A 57 -10.99 9.63 8.66
N LYS A 58 -10.52 9.99 7.46
CA LYS A 58 -10.72 11.34 6.87
C LYS A 58 -12.08 11.54 6.23
N ILE A 59 -12.76 10.46 5.83
CA ILE A 59 -14.13 10.52 5.26
C ILE A 59 -15.17 10.58 6.39
N ASN A 60 -14.90 9.89 7.50
CA ASN A 60 -15.80 9.82 8.66
C ASN A 60 -15.54 10.90 9.73
N ALA A 61 -14.48 11.70 9.60
CA ALA A 61 -14.18 12.84 10.48
C ALA A 61 -14.65 14.14 9.83
#